data_AF-A0A2H0XSK0-F1
#
_entry.id   AF-A0A2H0XSK0-F1
#
_cell.length_a   1.000
_cell.length_b   1.000
_cell.length_c   1.000
_cell.angle_alpha   90.00
_cell.angle_beta   90.00
_cell.angle_gamma   90.00
#
_symmetry.space_group_name_H-M   'P 1'
#
loop_
_entity.id
_entity.type
_entity.pdbx_description
1 polymer ?
#
loop_
_entity_poly.entity_id
_entity_poly.type
_entity_poly.pdbx_seq_one_letter_code
_entity_poly.pdbx_strand_id
1 'polypeptide(L)'
;MGRSTLIIVLGFIVIFGYISIRMNRTAQIAEENSIEYTEKVIARQIANSAIDYLMLLHSNYGYSDTIISKDSWLGGSFTGTITNLAHDSSAIEDSVSITVTTQAGEQTYTSSVTFWSRNLLLPVIPAAVGACTNSIALSIIGNSHIYGSDTNIDGTTGLSDDLPGVTVSEEDDSVSLMNEYEGSTKIQGQGTSPSVALFDETTQEEIQSLAEAYKSVADYVLTSCDDFGNVTLGSPLSPVVVDISGECTISGNLTGYGVLIAEGVIFKGHVRWYGIVIITGDANADITSKGNSSIYGALLLGAPTATISIKGNDTFYFSSEAIQMIDSYVSSTGESPKSVNSLKWWD
;
A
#
# COMPACT_ATOMS: atom_id res chain seq x y z
N MET A 1 -25.61 85.44 -29.79
CA MET A 1 -24.66 84.32 -29.59
C MET A 1 -25.14 83.25 -28.59
N GLY A 2 -26.08 83.51 -27.67
CA GLY A 2 -26.49 82.50 -26.67
C GLY A 2 -27.26 81.26 -27.18
N ARG A 3 -27.92 81.32 -28.34
CA ARG A 3 -28.63 80.15 -28.90
C ARG A 3 -27.68 79.06 -29.41
N SER A 4 -26.53 79.45 -29.96
CA SER A 4 -25.50 78.53 -30.46
C SER A 4 -24.83 77.77 -29.32
N THR A 5 -24.56 78.46 -28.20
CA THR A 5 -23.93 77.86 -27.02
C THR A 5 -24.83 76.81 -26.37
N LEU A 6 -26.14 77.06 -26.32
CA LEU A 6 -27.10 76.12 -25.72
C LEU A 6 -27.20 74.82 -26.52
N ILE A 7 -27.17 74.89 -27.86
CA ILE A 7 -27.17 73.72 -28.74
C ILE A 7 -25.89 72.90 -28.52
N ILE A 8 -24.73 73.56 -28.38
CA ILE A 8 -23.46 72.88 -28.13
C ILE A 8 -23.49 72.16 -26.77
N VAL A 9 -23.96 72.81 -25.71
CA VAL A 9 -24.05 72.20 -24.37
C VAL A 9 -25.00 71.00 -24.35
N LEU A 10 -26.17 71.11 -25.00
CA LEU A 10 -27.11 69.99 -25.14
C LEU A 10 -26.50 68.82 -25.92
N GLY A 11 -25.78 69.11 -27.00
CA GLY A 11 -25.04 68.11 -27.77
C GLY A 11 -24.01 67.37 -26.92
N PHE A 12 -23.24 68.09 -26.10
CA PHE A 12 -22.30 67.49 -25.17
C PHE A 12 -22.98 66.60 -24.13
N ILE A 13 -24.10 67.03 -23.53
CA ILE A 13 -24.82 66.21 -22.53
C ILE A 13 -25.28 64.89 -23.14
N VAL A 14 -25.82 64.90 -24.37
CA VAL A 14 -26.26 63.68 -25.06
C VAL A 14 -25.08 62.76 -25.38
N ILE A 15 -23.97 63.32 -25.87
CA ILE A 15 -22.75 62.57 -26.19
C ILE A 15 -22.15 61.94 -24.91
N PHE A 16 -22.00 62.72 -23.83
CA PHE A 16 -21.48 62.22 -22.56
C PHE A 16 -22.40 61.17 -21.93
N GLY A 17 -23.72 61.38 -22.00
CA GLY A 17 -24.70 60.39 -21.54
C GLY A 17 -24.59 59.08 -22.31
N TYR A 18 -24.46 59.15 -23.64
CA TYR A 18 -24.27 57.96 -24.48
C TYR A 18 -22.95 57.23 -24.19
N ILE A 19 -21.85 57.97 -24.01
CA ILE A 19 -20.54 57.39 -23.64
C ILE A 19 -20.63 56.73 -22.26
N SER A 20 -21.24 57.38 -21.27
CA SER A 20 -21.41 56.83 -19.92
C SER A 20 -22.20 55.52 -19.93
N ILE A 21 -23.30 55.45 -20.71
CA ILE A 21 -24.09 54.21 -20.86
C ILE A 21 -23.25 53.11 -21.51
N ARG A 22 -22.47 53.41 -22.56
CA ARG A 22 -21.57 52.43 -23.18
C ARG A 22 -20.48 51.95 -22.23
N MET A 23 -19.88 52.86 -21.48
CA MET A 23 -18.81 52.54 -20.53
C MET A 23 -19.31 51.64 -19.40
N ASN A 24 -20.52 51.90 -18.87
CA ASN A 24 -21.14 51.04 -17.87
C ASN A 24 -21.45 49.64 -18.41
N ARG A 25 -21.93 49.52 -19.65
CA ARG A 25 -22.16 48.20 -20.28
C ARG A 25 -20.86 47.44 -20.51
N THR A 26 -19.81 48.11 -20.97
CA THR A 26 -18.50 47.48 -21.15
C THR A 26 -17.90 47.04 -19.82
N ALA A 27 -18.06 47.84 -18.75
CA ALA A 27 -17.63 47.46 -17.41
C ALA A 27 -18.37 46.22 -16.90
N GLN A 28 -19.70 46.16 -17.07
CA GLN A 28 -20.50 44.98 -16.69
C GLN A 28 -20.09 43.73 -17.47
N ILE A 29 -19.91 43.81 -18.79
CA ILE A 29 -19.46 42.68 -19.60
C ILE A 29 -18.04 42.24 -19.21
N ALA A 30 -17.15 43.18 -18.90
CA ALA A 30 -15.80 42.86 -18.45
C ALA A 30 -15.80 42.19 -17.07
N GLU A 31 -16.67 42.61 -16.16
CA GLU A 31 -16.87 42.00 -14.85
C GLU A 31 -17.43 40.58 -14.99
N GLU A 32 -18.48 40.39 -15.79
CA GLU A 32 -19.10 39.09 -16.06
C GLU A 32 -18.11 38.10 -16.69
N ASN A 33 -17.37 38.54 -17.72
CA ASN A 33 -16.30 37.73 -18.32
C ASN A 33 -15.17 37.40 -17.32
N SER A 34 -14.86 38.34 -16.41
CA SER A 34 -13.86 38.11 -15.38
C SER A 34 -14.33 37.10 -14.34
N ILE A 35 -15.60 37.17 -13.93
CA ILE A 35 -16.23 36.21 -13.01
C ILE A 35 -16.27 34.83 -13.66
N GLU A 36 -16.78 34.72 -14.89
CA GLU A 36 -16.83 33.46 -15.64
C GLU A 36 -15.43 32.83 -15.77
N TYR A 37 -14.42 33.63 -16.12
CA TYR A 37 -13.05 33.14 -16.24
C TYR A 37 -12.50 32.66 -14.89
N THR A 38 -12.74 33.41 -13.81
CA THR A 38 -12.32 33.02 -12.46
C THR A 38 -13.02 31.73 -12.01
N GLU A 39 -14.34 31.62 -12.19
CA GLU A 39 -15.11 30.42 -11.86
C GLU A 39 -14.61 29.20 -12.65
N LYS A 40 -14.29 29.37 -13.94
CA LYS A 40 -13.73 28.30 -14.76
C LYS A 40 -12.35 27.84 -14.28
N VAL A 41 -11.48 28.76 -13.85
CA VAL A 41 -10.17 28.41 -13.26
C VAL A 41 -10.35 27.66 -11.95
N ILE A 42 -11.27 28.10 -11.10
CA ILE A 42 -11.61 27.42 -9.84
C ILE A 42 -12.14 26.02 -10.13
N ALA A 43 -13.09 25.86 -11.06
CA ALA A 43 -13.64 24.55 -11.43
C ALA A 43 -12.55 23.58 -11.90
N ARG A 44 -11.56 24.07 -12.67
CA ARG A 44 -10.39 23.27 -13.09
C ARG A 44 -9.49 22.86 -11.92
N GLN A 45 -9.23 23.77 -10.98
CA GLN A 45 -8.45 23.46 -9.78
C GLN A 45 -9.16 22.43 -8.88
N ILE A 46 -10.48 22.57 -8.71
CA ILE A 46 -11.31 21.58 -8.00
C ILE A 46 -11.21 20.23 -8.70
N ALA A 47 -11.26 20.19 -10.04
CA ALA A 47 -11.23 18.93 -10.80
C ALA A 47 -9.91 18.19 -10.61
N ASN A 48 -8.78 18.91 -10.71
CA ASN A 48 -7.47 18.32 -10.50
C ASN A 48 -7.30 17.81 -9.06
N SER A 49 -7.70 18.60 -8.06
CA SER A 49 -7.66 18.16 -6.65
C SER A 49 -8.57 16.96 -6.37
N ALA A 50 -9.74 16.90 -7.01
CA ALA A 50 -10.65 15.78 -6.88
C ALA A 50 -10.10 14.52 -7.58
N ILE A 51 -9.40 14.65 -8.71
CA ILE A 51 -8.68 13.54 -9.34
C ILE A 51 -7.64 12.97 -8.37
N ASP A 52 -6.81 13.81 -7.75
CA ASP A 52 -5.80 13.35 -6.78
C ASP A 52 -6.45 12.62 -5.60
N TYR A 53 -7.58 13.12 -5.09
CA TYR A 53 -8.34 12.47 -4.04
C TYR A 53 -8.91 11.11 -4.46
N LEU A 54 -9.48 11.00 -5.67
CA LEU A 54 -10.01 9.73 -6.17
C LEU A 54 -8.90 8.74 -6.49
N MET A 55 -7.74 9.21 -6.96
CA MET A 55 -6.54 8.39 -7.12
C MET A 55 -6.07 7.84 -5.77
N LEU A 56 -6.05 8.66 -4.71
CA LEU A 56 -5.75 8.19 -3.36
C LEU A 56 -6.75 7.12 -2.91
N LEU A 57 -8.05 7.32 -3.16
CA LEU A 57 -9.07 6.34 -2.80
C LEU A 57 -8.89 5.01 -3.53
N HIS A 58 -8.59 5.08 -4.82
CA HIS A 58 -8.29 3.90 -5.63
C HIS A 58 -7.00 3.21 -5.19
N SER A 59 -5.94 3.96 -4.91
CA SER A 59 -4.63 3.45 -4.54
C SER A 59 -4.63 2.82 -3.15
N ASN A 60 -5.29 3.43 -2.16
CA ASN A 60 -5.22 3.00 -0.77
C ASN A 60 -6.36 2.06 -0.39
N TYR A 61 -7.52 2.18 -1.02
CA TYR A 61 -8.68 1.38 -0.65
C TYR A 61 -9.20 0.57 -1.84
N GLY A 62 -8.46 0.51 -2.96
CA GLY A 62 -8.81 -0.26 -4.15
C GLY A 62 -10.16 0.12 -4.81
N TYR A 63 -10.74 1.28 -4.43
CA TYR A 63 -12.05 1.73 -4.92
C TYR A 63 -12.08 1.71 -6.44
N SER A 64 -12.99 0.95 -7.01
CA SER A 64 -13.18 0.86 -8.45
C SER A 64 -14.65 0.66 -8.79
N ASP A 65 -15.01 1.01 -10.02
CA ASP A 65 -16.39 0.96 -10.53
C ASP A 65 -17.41 1.67 -9.62
N THR A 66 -17.02 2.82 -9.08
CA THR A 66 -17.76 3.57 -8.05
C THR A 66 -17.92 5.05 -8.39
N ILE A 67 -18.96 5.67 -7.84
CA ILE A 67 -19.29 7.09 -7.99
C ILE A 67 -19.20 7.76 -6.64
N ILE A 68 -18.42 8.85 -6.57
CA ILE A 68 -18.20 9.63 -5.36
C ILE A 68 -18.57 11.08 -5.62
N SER A 69 -19.44 11.64 -4.79
CA SER A 69 -19.86 13.03 -4.87
C SER A 69 -19.58 13.76 -3.56
N LYS A 70 -19.15 15.02 -3.66
CA LYS A 70 -19.00 15.96 -2.55
C LYS A 70 -19.65 17.28 -2.92
N ASP A 71 -20.66 17.68 -2.15
CA ASP A 71 -21.40 18.94 -2.36
C ASP A 71 -20.61 20.17 -1.93
N SER A 72 -19.54 20.00 -1.15
CA SER A 72 -18.65 21.07 -0.71
C SER A 72 -17.19 20.62 -0.74
N TRP A 73 -16.42 21.14 -1.70
CA TRP A 73 -14.99 20.88 -1.88
C TRP A 73 -14.31 22.11 -2.47
N LEU A 74 -13.37 22.71 -1.73
CA LEU A 74 -12.58 23.88 -2.16
C LEU A 74 -13.41 25.04 -2.75
N GLY A 75 -14.62 25.27 -2.21
CA GLY A 75 -15.51 26.36 -2.64
C GLY A 75 -16.47 26.00 -3.79
N GLY A 76 -16.49 24.75 -4.25
CA GLY A 76 -17.50 24.24 -5.20
C GLY A 76 -17.96 22.83 -4.84
N SER A 77 -18.38 22.05 -5.83
CA SER A 77 -18.72 20.64 -5.70
C SER A 77 -18.04 19.79 -6.76
N PHE A 78 -17.97 18.49 -6.54
CA PHE A 78 -17.58 17.54 -7.58
C PHE A 78 -18.38 16.24 -7.51
N THR A 79 -18.53 15.61 -8.66
CA THR A 79 -18.92 14.20 -8.82
C THR A 79 -17.86 13.53 -9.67
N GLY A 80 -17.25 12.48 -9.13
CA GLY A 80 -16.24 11.70 -9.80
C GLY A 80 -16.62 10.23 -9.89
N THR A 81 -16.10 9.59 -10.93
CA THR A 81 -16.31 8.17 -11.21
C THR A 81 -14.95 7.51 -11.40
N ILE A 82 -14.75 6.36 -10.76
CA ILE A 82 -13.58 5.49 -10.95
C ILE A 82 -14.09 4.27 -11.70
N THR A 83 -13.53 3.96 -12.87
CA THR A 83 -13.98 2.86 -13.73
C THR A 83 -12.79 1.99 -14.14
N ASN A 84 -12.90 0.68 -13.95
CA ASN A 84 -11.95 -0.28 -14.52
C ASN A 84 -12.26 -0.44 -16.02
N LEU A 85 -11.31 -0.08 -16.87
CA LEU A 85 -11.46 -0.16 -18.33
C LEU A 85 -11.09 -1.54 -18.87
N ALA A 86 -10.01 -2.15 -18.35
CA ALA A 86 -9.51 -3.43 -18.79
C ALA A 86 -8.61 -4.07 -17.73
N HIS A 87 -8.57 -5.40 -17.69
CA HIS A 87 -7.62 -6.18 -16.91
C HIS A 87 -6.65 -6.88 -17.88
N ASP A 88 -5.35 -6.63 -17.75
CA ASP A 88 -4.31 -7.40 -18.43
C ASP A 88 -3.77 -8.47 -17.49
N SER A 89 -4.28 -9.70 -17.64
CA SER A 89 -3.86 -10.85 -16.84
C SER A 89 -2.38 -11.23 -17.01
N SER A 90 -1.72 -10.73 -18.06
CA SER A 90 -0.32 -11.05 -18.36
C SER A 90 0.64 -10.10 -17.67
N ALA A 91 0.26 -8.83 -17.55
CA ALA A 91 1.04 -7.78 -16.87
C ALA A 91 0.60 -7.58 -15.42
N ILE A 92 -0.53 -8.18 -15.03
CA ILE A 92 -1.17 -8.05 -13.72
C ILE A 92 -1.50 -6.57 -13.44
N GLU A 93 -1.88 -5.86 -14.51
CA GLU A 93 -2.24 -4.44 -14.50
C GLU A 93 -3.71 -4.27 -14.87
N ASP A 94 -4.41 -3.43 -14.11
CA ASP A 94 -5.71 -2.89 -14.44
C ASP A 94 -5.55 -1.51 -15.08
N SER A 95 -6.20 -1.28 -16.22
CA SER A 95 -6.37 0.06 -16.77
C SER A 95 -7.54 0.73 -16.07
N VAL A 96 -7.31 1.87 -15.42
CA VAL A 96 -8.31 2.57 -14.61
C VAL A 96 -8.50 3.98 -15.14
N SER A 97 -9.76 4.39 -15.28
CA SER A 97 -10.13 5.74 -15.67
C SER A 97 -10.84 6.44 -14.52
N ILE A 98 -10.37 7.65 -14.18
CA ILE A 98 -11.04 8.55 -13.26
C ILE A 98 -11.57 9.72 -14.07
N THR A 99 -12.88 9.93 -14.03
CA THR A 99 -13.53 11.08 -14.65
C THR A 99 -14.22 11.90 -13.57
N VAL A 100 -13.91 13.20 -13.51
CA VAL A 100 -14.45 14.13 -12.52
C VAL A 100 -15.16 15.27 -13.22
N THR A 101 -16.41 15.52 -12.83
CA THR A 101 -17.16 16.72 -13.19
C THR A 101 -17.31 17.61 -11.97
N THR A 102 -16.88 18.86 -12.08
CA THR A 102 -16.91 19.86 -11.02
C THR A 102 -17.85 21.01 -11.34
N GLN A 103 -18.32 21.69 -10.31
CA GLN A 103 -19.11 22.90 -10.42
C GLN A 103 -18.57 23.98 -9.47
N ALA A 104 -18.31 25.18 -10.00
CA ALA A 104 -17.96 26.37 -9.24
C ALA A 104 -18.81 27.54 -9.75
N GLY A 105 -19.76 28.00 -8.94
CA GLY A 105 -20.77 28.96 -9.39
C GLY A 105 -21.64 28.37 -10.49
N GLU A 106 -21.69 29.04 -11.65
CA GLU A 106 -22.44 28.58 -12.83
C GLU A 106 -21.57 27.75 -13.79
N GLN A 107 -20.26 27.73 -13.58
CA GLN A 107 -19.33 27.03 -14.45
C GLN A 107 -19.16 25.57 -14.05
N THR A 108 -19.19 24.70 -15.06
CA THR A 108 -18.87 23.28 -14.92
C THR A 108 -17.60 22.93 -15.69
N TYR A 109 -16.77 22.06 -15.14
CA TYR A 109 -15.59 21.54 -15.83
C TYR A 109 -15.51 20.03 -15.65
N THR A 110 -15.12 19.31 -16.69
CA THR A 110 -14.89 17.86 -16.62
C THR A 110 -13.45 17.57 -16.98
N SER A 111 -12.78 16.75 -16.18
CA SER A 111 -11.44 16.25 -16.44
C SER A 111 -11.41 14.74 -16.31
N SER A 112 -10.54 14.08 -17.06
CA SER A 112 -10.37 12.64 -16.98
C SER A 112 -8.90 12.27 -17.03
N VAL A 113 -8.52 11.28 -16.23
CA VAL A 113 -7.19 10.68 -16.22
C VAL A 113 -7.33 9.18 -16.40
N THR A 114 -6.41 8.57 -17.15
CA THR A 114 -6.29 7.12 -17.21
C THR A 114 -4.92 6.73 -16.71
N PHE A 115 -4.85 5.71 -15.87
CA PHE A 115 -3.59 5.17 -15.37
C PHE A 115 -3.63 3.66 -15.35
N TRP A 116 -2.44 3.07 -15.26
CA TRP A 116 -2.27 1.65 -15.03
C TRP A 116 -2.05 1.42 -13.54
N SER A 117 -2.90 0.59 -12.95
CA SER A 117 -2.86 0.17 -11.57
C SER A 117 -2.42 -1.29 -11.50
N ARG A 118 -1.58 -1.66 -10.54
CA ARG A 118 -1.38 -3.07 -10.19
C ARG A 118 -2.05 -3.35 -8.87
N ASN A 119 -2.79 -4.45 -8.77
CA ASN A 119 -3.08 -5.00 -7.46
C ASN A 119 -1.74 -5.36 -6.81
N LEU A 120 -1.55 -4.97 -5.56
CA LEU A 120 -0.39 -5.42 -4.81
C LEU A 120 -0.49 -6.93 -4.67
N LEU A 121 0.20 -7.64 -5.56
CA LEU A 121 0.27 -9.08 -5.49
C LEU A 121 1.08 -9.47 -4.27
N LEU A 122 0.71 -10.62 -3.73
CA LEU A 122 1.63 -11.37 -2.88
C LEU A 122 2.97 -11.52 -3.61
N PRO A 123 4.10 -11.23 -2.93
CA PRO A 123 5.40 -11.51 -3.51
C PRO A 123 5.52 -13.01 -3.77
N VAL A 124 6.42 -13.38 -4.67
CA VAL A 124 6.86 -14.77 -4.74
C VAL A 124 7.43 -15.12 -3.37
N ILE A 125 6.87 -16.13 -2.72
CA ILE A 125 7.33 -16.62 -1.43
C ILE A 125 8.36 -17.71 -1.71
N PRO A 126 9.67 -17.47 -1.48
CA PRO A 126 10.71 -18.40 -1.89
C PRO A 126 10.97 -19.52 -0.87
N ALA A 127 10.58 -19.32 0.39
CA ALA A 127 10.86 -20.21 1.51
C ALA A 127 9.95 -19.90 2.71
N ALA A 128 10.04 -20.70 3.78
CA ALA A 128 9.46 -20.33 5.08
C ALA A 128 10.09 -19.03 5.63
N VAL A 129 11.39 -18.85 5.39
CA VAL A 129 12.14 -17.62 5.71
C VAL A 129 12.91 -17.18 4.47
N GLY A 130 12.51 -16.08 3.86
CA GLY A 130 13.22 -15.43 2.75
C GLY A 130 13.97 -14.20 3.21
N ALA A 131 15.28 -14.14 2.98
CA ALA A 131 16.12 -13.01 3.31
C ALA A 131 16.71 -12.34 2.07
N CYS A 132 16.14 -11.19 1.72
CA CYS A 132 16.60 -10.33 0.64
C CYS A 132 17.54 -9.26 1.22
N THR A 133 18.76 -9.69 1.60
CA THR A 133 19.75 -8.87 2.32
C THR A 133 21.16 -9.13 1.83
N ASN A 134 22.09 -8.19 2.08
CA ASN A 134 23.51 -8.37 1.74
C ASN A 134 24.28 -9.22 2.78
N SER A 135 23.73 -9.35 3.99
CA SER A 135 24.31 -10.18 5.05
C SER A 135 23.24 -10.63 6.03
N ILE A 136 23.22 -11.93 6.32
CA ILE A 136 22.32 -12.52 7.33
C ILE A 136 23.08 -13.19 8.47
N ALA A 137 22.59 -12.99 9.69
CA ALA A 137 22.99 -13.73 10.88
C ALA A 137 21.81 -14.57 11.41
N LEU A 138 21.90 -15.90 11.31
CA LEU A 138 20.86 -16.83 11.76
C LEU A 138 21.33 -17.65 12.96
N SER A 139 20.62 -17.55 14.09
CA SER A 139 20.90 -18.30 15.30
C SER A 139 19.67 -19.07 15.78
N ILE A 140 19.69 -20.40 15.67
CA ILE A 140 18.63 -21.29 16.13
C ILE A 140 19.09 -22.08 17.36
N ILE A 141 18.51 -21.79 18.53
CA ILE A 141 18.94 -22.35 19.82
C ILE A 141 17.81 -23.15 20.47
N GLY A 142 18.13 -24.31 21.05
CA GLY A 142 17.19 -25.16 21.76
C GLY A 142 16.46 -26.13 20.83
N ASN A 143 15.14 -26.29 21.01
CA ASN A 143 14.29 -27.14 20.17
C ASN A 143 13.54 -26.34 19.09
N SER A 144 14.06 -25.18 18.73
CA SER A 144 13.46 -24.36 17.68
C SER A 144 13.78 -24.90 16.29
N HIS A 145 12.91 -24.65 15.30
CA HIS A 145 13.05 -25.16 13.93
C HIS A 145 12.47 -24.19 12.89
N ILE A 146 12.95 -24.30 11.65
CA ILE A 146 12.36 -23.69 10.46
C ILE A 146 11.99 -24.82 9.50
N TYR A 147 10.73 -24.87 9.08
CA TYR A 147 10.17 -25.88 8.20
C TYR A 147 9.61 -25.24 6.93
N GLY A 148 10.23 -25.53 5.79
CA GLY A 148 9.75 -25.20 4.46
C GLY A 148 8.70 -26.17 3.92
N SER A 149 8.42 -27.27 4.64
CA SER A 149 7.33 -28.18 4.29
C SER A 149 5.97 -27.53 4.53
N ASP A 150 5.06 -27.67 3.58
CA ASP A 150 3.74 -27.02 3.67
C ASP A 150 2.97 -27.53 4.89
N THR A 151 2.55 -26.61 5.74
CA THR A 151 1.84 -26.88 6.99
C THR A 151 0.60 -26.01 7.06
N ASN A 152 -0.57 -26.63 7.15
CA ASN A 152 -1.85 -25.93 7.31
C ASN A 152 -1.91 -25.15 8.63
N ILE A 153 -2.85 -24.21 8.72
CA ILE A 153 -3.09 -23.36 9.89
C ILE A 153 -3.41 -24.19 11.15
N ASP A 154 -3.96 -25.39 10.97
CA ASP A 154 -4.27 -26.34 12.06
C ASP A 154 -3.07 -27.22 12.49
N GLY A 155 -1.93 -27.09 11.81
CA GLY A 155 -0.70 -27.86 12.07
C GLY A 155 -0.63 -29.21 11.35
N THR A 156 -1.61 -29.55 10.49
CA THR A 156 -1.53 -30.72 9.60
C THR A 156 -0.64 -30.43 8.38
N THR A 157 -0.20 -31.47 7.68
CA THR A 157 0.55 -31.32 6.43
C THR A 157 -0.34 -30.73 5.34
N GLY A 158 0.15 -29.69 4.68
CA GLY A 158 -0.50 -29.03 3.55
C GLY A 158 -0.41 -29.84 2.26
N LEU A 159 -1.03 -29.31 1.20
CA LEU A 159 -1.12 -29.95 -0.11
C LEU A 159 -0.22 -29.32 -1.17
N SER A 160 0.37 -28.15 -0.88
CA SER A 160 1.33 -27.52 -1.78
C SER A 160 2.68 -28.22 -1.71
N ASP A 161 3.49 -28.00 -2.76
CA ASP A 161 4.86 -28.49 -2.78
C ASP A 161 5.67 -27.84 -1.65
N ASP A 162 6.59 -28.61 -1.07
CA ASP A 162 7.54 -28.12 -0.08
C ASP A 162 8.46 -27.06 -0.72
N LEU A 163 8.75 -26.01 0.03
CA LEU A 163 9.74 -24.99 -0.31
C LEU A 163 11.01 -25.18 0.55
N PRO A 164 12.13 -24.53 0.20
CA PRO A 164 13.27 -24.43 1.09
C PRO A 164 12.89 -23.86 2.47
N GLY A 165 13.60 -24.28 3.52
CA GLY A 165 13.40 -23.73 4.86
C GLY A 165 13.84 -22.27 4.94
N VAL A 166 15.04 -21.98 4.42
CA VAL A 166 15.59 -20.62 4.33
C VAL A 166 16.06 -20.34 2.91
N THR A 167 15.77 -19.15 2.39
CA THR A 167 16.44 -18.62 1.20
C THR A 167 17.16 -17.33 1.50
N VAL A 168 18.28 -17.11 0.83
CA VAL A 168 19.10 -15.89 0.93
C VAL A 168 19.45 -15.39 -0.47
N SER A 169 19.72 -14.09 -0.61
CA SER A 169 20.10 -13.49 -1.89
C SER A 169 21.59 -13.59 -2.22
N GLU A 170 22.45 -13.77 -1.21
CA GLU A 170 23.91 -13.85 -1.40
C GLU A 170 24.42 -15.30 -1.33
N GLU A 171 25.27 -15.68 -2.28
CA GLU A 171 25.85 -17.03 -2.34
C GLU A 171 26.73 -17.35 -1.13
N ASP A 172 27.53 -16.38 -0.67
CA ASP A 172 28.40 -16.53 0.50
C ASP A 172 27.61 -16.82 1.79
N ASP A 173 26.45 -16.17 1.95
CA ASP A 173 25.55 -16.42 3.08
C ASP A 173 24.93 -17.82 2.99
N SER A 174 24.53 -18.25 1.79
CA SER A 174 23.97 -19.58 1.56
C SER A 174 24.97 -20.67 1.97
N VAL A 175 26.22 -20.54 1.52
CA VAL A 175 27.32 -21.46 1.87
C VAL A 175 27.63 -21.42 3.36
N SER A 176 27.66 -20.22 3.96
CA SER A 176 27.94 -20.06 5.39
C SER A 176 26.88 -20.75 6.26
N LEU A 177 25.60 -20.55 5.95
CA LEU A 177 24.49 -21.19 6.66
C LEU A 177 24.44 -22.71 6.46
N MET A 178 24.71 -23.19 5.23
CA MET A 178 24.81 -24.63 4.95
C MET A 178 25.89 -25.30 5.79
N ASN A 179 27.05 -24.66 5.94
CA ASN A 179 28.15 -25.17 6.76
C ASN A 179 27.86 -25.07 8.26
N GLU A 180 27.27 -23.97 8.73
CA GLU A 180 26.97 -23.77 10.15
C GLU A 180 25.94 -24.79 10.67
N TYR A 181 24.95 -25.14 9.84
CA TYR A 181 23.89 -26.08 10.20
C TYR A 181 24.08 -27.47 9.57
N GLU A 182 25.28 -27.82 9.11
CA GLU A 182 25.57 -29.12 8.51
C GLU A 182 25.19 -30.27 9.47
N GLY A 183 24.42 -31.25 8.96
CA GLY A 183 23.95 -32.39 9.76
C GLY A 183 22.87 -32.07 10.80
N SER A 184 22.44 -30.81 10.87
CA SER A 184 21.37 -30.35 11.76
C SER A 184 19.99 -30.62 11.16
N THR A 185 19.00 -30.87 12.02
CA THR A 185 17.57 -30.93 11.65
C THR A 185 16.86 -29.58 11.84
N LYS A 186 17.60 -28.51 12.12
CA LYS A 186 17.06 -27.20 12.50
C LYS A 186 16.39 -26.45 11.34
N ILE A 187 16.82 -26.72 10.12
CA ILE A 187 16.28 -26.10 8.90
C ILE A 187 15.92 -27.25 7.97
N GLN A 188 14.62 -27.47 7.77
CA GLN A 188 14.08 -28.55 6.94
C GLN A 188 13.16 -27.96 5.87
N GLY A 189 12.97 -28.68 4.77
CA GLY A 189 12.19 -28.24 3.63
C GLY A 189 12.66 -28.96 2.36
N GLN A 190 12.38 -28.37 1.21
CA GLN A 190 12.84 -28.85 -0.08
C GLN A 190 14.38 -28.85 -0.17
N GLY A 191 14.95 -29.83 -0.86
CA GLY A 191 16.40 -29.91 -1.10
C GLY A 191 17.16 -30.69 -0.02
N THR A 192 18.30 -30.15 0.42
CA THR A 192 19.21 -30.81 1.37
C THR A 192 18.84 -30.53 2.83
N SER A 193 19.54 -31.19 3.77
CA SER A 193 19.50 -30.85 5.20
C SER A 193 20.90 -30.35 5.61
N PRO A 194 21.06 -29.07 5.98
CA PRO A 194 20.02 -28.05 6.13
C PRO A 194 19.41 -27.61 4.79
N SER A 195 18.13 -27.23 4.83
CA SER A 195 17.37 -26.77 3.66
C SER A 195 17.55 -25.26 3.48
N VAL A 196 18.67 -24.90 2.84
CA VAL A 196 19.05 -23.52 2.50
C VAL A 196 19.23 -23.43 0.99
N ALA A 197 18.66 -22.39 0.36
CA ALA A 197 18.78 -22.17 -1.08
C ALA A 197 19.09 -20.71 -1.41
N LEU A 198 19.67 -20.48 -2.60
CA LEU A 198 19.83 -19.14 -3.16
C LEU A 198 18.53 -18.70 -3.83
N PHE A 199 18.10 -17.46 -3.61
CA PHE A 199 16.98 -16.85 -4.30
C PHE A 199 17.26 -15.36 -4.58
N ASP A 200 17.49 -15.03 -5.84
CA ASP A 200 17.87 -13.70 -6.33
C ASP A 200 16.78 -13.06 -7.22
N GLU A 201 15.63 -13.71 -7.40
CA GLU A 201 14.52 -13.18 -8.21
C GLU A 201 13.77 -12.04 -7.52
N THR A 202 13.95 -11.84 -6.21
CA THR A 202 13.35 -10.73 -5.46
C THR A 202 14.42 -9.91 -4.75
N THR A 203 14.40 -8.62 -4.98
CA THR A 203 15.37 -7.65 -4.46
C THR A 203 14.93 -7.07 -3.12
N GLN A 204 15.89 -6.52 -2.37
CA GLN A 204 15.62 -5.77 -1.14
C GLN A 204 14.62 -4.62 -1.37
N GLU A 205 14.77 -3.87 -2.46
CA GLU A 205 13.93 -2.72 -2.81
C GLU A 205 12.47 -3.15 -3.08
N GLU A 206 12.26 -4.32 -3.66
CA GLU A 206 10.92 -4.88 -3.90
C GLU A 206 10.24 -5.28 -2.59
N ILE A 207 10.96 -5.90 -1.65
CA ILE A 207 10.40 -6.22 -0.31
C ILE A 207 10.06 -4.94 0.46
N GLN A 208 10.90 -3.90 0.37
CA GLN A 208 10.62 -2.59 0.99
C GLN A 208 9.40 -1.92 0.35
N SER A 209 9.31 -1.91 -0.98
CA SER A 209 8.16 -1.36 -1.70
C SER A 209 6.87 -2.10 -1.36
N LEU A 210 6.94 -3.42 -1.22
CA LEU A 210 5.83 -4.25 -0.78
C LEU A 210 5.40 -3.90 0.64
N ALA A 211 6.35 -3.75 1.57
CA ALA A 211 6.05 -3.33 2.94
C ALA A 211 5.37 -1.97 2.96
N GLU A 212 5.89 -0.95 2.26
CA GLU A 212 5.28 0.38 2.17
C GLU A 212 3.85 0.33 1.62
N ALA A 213 3.62 -0.50 0.60
CA ALA A 213 2.30 -0.65 0.03
C ALA A 213 1.32 -1.30 1.03
N TYR A 214 1.71 -2.33 1.78
CA TYR A 214 0.85 -2.85 2.85
C TYR A 214 0.68 -1.85 4.02
N LYS A 215 1.72 -1.08 4.38
CA LYS A 215 1.59 -0.03 5.41
C LYS A 215 0.54 1.01 5.04
N SER A 216 0.40 1.33 3.74
CA SER A 216 -0.59 2.30 3.26
C SER A 216 -2.05 1.89 3.50
N VAL A 217 -2.30 0.59 3.77
CA VAL A 217 -3.62 -0.01 4.01
C VAL A 217 -3.73 -0.68 5.37
N ALA A 218 -2.79 -0.40 6.28
CA ALA A 218 -2.74 -1.07 7.58
C ALA A 218 -4.02 -0.81 8.39
N ASP A 219 -4.68 -1.89 8.81
CA ASP A 219 -5.82 -1.84 9.73
C ASP A 219 -5.40 -1.34 11.12
N TYR A 220 -4.16 -1.67 11.51
CA TYR A 220 -3.56 -1.25 12.76
C TYR A 220 -2.20 -0.60 12.50
N VAL A 221 -2.06 0.68 12.85
CA VAL A 221 -0.78 1.39 12.84
C VAL A 221 -0.37 1.65 14.27
N LEU A 222 0.74 1.07 14.68
CA LEU A 222 1.18 1.05 16.07
C LEU A 222 2.56 1.66 16.22
N THR A 223 2.67 2.56 17.19
CA THR A 223 3.93 3.24 17.54
C THR A 223 4.62 2.59 18.73
N SER A 224 3.96 1.65 19.41
CA SER A 224 4.51 0.86 20.51
C SER A 224 3.74 -0.46 20.66
N CYS A 225 4.36 -1.44 21.32
CA CYS A 225 3.80 -2.79 21.50
C CYS A 225 3.35 -3.10 22.93
N ASP A 226 3.25 -2.07 23.76
CA ASP A 226 2.83 -2.20 25.15
C ASP A 226 1.38 -2.71 25.28
N ASP A 227 0.58 -2.59 24.21
CA ASP A 227 -0.82 -3.01 24.16
C ASP A 227 -1.04 -4.48 23.77
N PHE A 228 0.01 -5.24 23.38
CA PHE A 228 -0.12 -6.60 22.84
C PHE A 228 -0.08 -7.75 23.86
N GLY A 229 -0.73 -7.59 25.01
CA GLY A 229 -0.87 -8.66 26.00
C GLY A 229 -2.20 -9.41 25.87
N ASN A 230 -2.18 -10.68 25.44
CA ASN A 230 -3.37 -11.56 25.43
C ASN A 230 -4.47 -11.13 24.44
N VAL A 231 -4.11 -10.87 23.18
CA VAL A 231 -5.06 -10.41 22.14
C VAL A 231 -5.04 -11.29 20.90
N THR A 232 -6.17 -11.32 20.21
CA THR A 232 -6.31 -11.90 18.87
C THR A 232 -6.51 -10.78 17.85
N LEU A 233 -5.67 -10.75 16.81
CA LEU A 233 -5.74 -9.78 15.70
C LEU A 233 -6.22 -10.47 14.43
N GLY A 234 -7.34 -10.01 13.91
CA GLY A 234 -7.98 -10.61 12.74
C GLY A 234 -8.54 -12.01 13.00
N SER A 235 -8.90 -12.68 11.93
CA SER A 235 -9.39 -14.06 11.92
C SER A 235 -9.12 -14.71 10.56
N PRO A 236 -9.27 -16.04 10.40
CA PRO A 236 -9.11 -16.70 9.10
C PRO A 236 -10.00 -16.14 7.99
N LEU A 237 -11.18 -15.61 8.33
CA LEU A 237 -12.13 -15.05 7.35
C LEU A 237 -12.00 -13.53 7.18
N SER A 238 -11.23 -12.89 8.05
CA SER A 238 -11.03 -11.43 8.06
C SER A 238 -9.63 -11.17 8.62
N PRO A 239 -8.58 -11.49 7.85
CA PRO A 239 -7.21 -11.18 8.24
C PRO A 239 -7.03 -9.66 8.25
N VAL A 240 -5.96 -9.20 8.91
CA VAL A 240 -5.68 -7.78 9.10
C VAL A 240 -4.23 -7.48 8.74
N VAL A 241 -3.97 -6.23 8.34
CA VAL A 241 -2.63 -5.70 8.13
C VAL A 241 -2.23 -4.88 9.36
N VAL A 242 -1.13 -5.28 10.00
CA VAL A 242 -0.59 -4.65 11.21
C VAL A 242 0.76 -4.04 10.88
N ASP A 243 0.84 -2.72 10.92
CA ASP A 243 2.07 -1.95 10.81
C ASP A 243 2.57 -1.54 12.19
N ILE A 244 3.81 -1.89 12.49
CA ILE A 244 4.52 -1.50 13.70
C ILE A 244 5.69 -0.61 13.31
N SER A 245 5.57 0.67 13.65
CA SER A 245 6.63 1.65 13.44
C SER A 245 7.77 1.42 14.44
N GLY A 246 8.94 1.01 13.94
CA GLY A 246 10.14 0.78 14.74
C GLY A 246 10.28 -0.63 15.33
N GLU A 247 11.16 -0.73 16.33
CA GLU A 247 11.41 -1.98 17.07
C GLU A 247 10.34 -2.24 18.13
N CYS A 248 9.93 -3.50 18.26
CA CYS A 248 8.80 -3.88 19.09
C CYS A 248 9.01 -5.19 19.83
N THR A 249 8.56 -5.27 21.08
CA THR A 249 8.48 -6.54 21.83
C THR A 249 7.03 -6.94 22.05
N ILE A 250 6.58 -7.98 21.35
CA ILE A 250 5.26 -8.59 21.55
C ILE A 250 5.40 -9.67 22.62
N SER A 251 4.64 -9.55 23.71
CA SER A 251 4.75 -10.47 24.84
C SER A 251 3.41 -11.02 25.33
N GLY A 252 3.42 -12.28 25.76
CA GLY A 252 2.22 -12.96 26.29
C GLY A 252 1.65 -13.98 25.32
N ASN A 253 0.32 -14.12 25.28
CA ASN A 253 -0.36 -14.96 24.30
C ASN A 253 -0.91 -14.05 23.20
N LEU A 254 -0.40 -14.13 21.97
CA LEU A 254 -0.94 -13.36 20.85
C LEU A 254 -1.30 -14.32 19.73
N THR A 255 -2.41 -14.08 19.05
CA THR A 255 -2.76 -14.80 17.82
C THR A 255 -3.13 -13.79 16.76
N GLY A 256 -2.37 -13.72 15.68
CA GLY A 256 -2.64 -12.82 14.55
C GLY A 256 -2.92 -13.58 13.26
N TYR A 257 -3.78 -13.01 12.42
CA TYR A 257 -4.11 -13.50 11.09
C TYR A 257 -3.91 -12.35 10.10
N GLY A 258 -3.04 -12.52 9.10
CA GLY A 258 -2.81 -11.53 8.04
C GLY A 258 -1.35 -11.12 7.87
N VAL A 259 -1.12 -9.84 7.60
CA VAL A 259 0.22 -9.31 7.30
C VAL A 259 0.74 -8.53 8.50
N LEU A 260 1.92 -8.88 9.02
CA LEU A 260 2.62 -8.13 10.06
C LEU A 260 3.83 -7.44 9.45
N ILE A 261 3.95 -6.14 9.65
CA ILE A 261 5.06 -5.32 9.14
C ILE A 261 5.76 -4.67 10.34
N ALA A 262 7.08 -4.79 10.41
CA ALA A 262 7.87 -4.12 11.44
C ALA A 262 9.30 -3.81 10.94
N GLU A 263 10.02 -2.94 11.65
CA GLU A 263 11.46 -2.74 11.43
C GLU A 263 12.29 -3.73 12.26
N GLY A 264 11.79 -4.08 13.44
CA GLY A 264 12.32 -5.17 14.23
C GLY A 264 11.28 -5.70 15.21
N VAL A 265 11.25 -7.01 15.42
CA VAL A 265 10.24 -7.63 16.29
C VAL A 265 10.84 -8.67 17.21
N ILE A 266 10.40 -8.63 18.46
CA ILE A 266 10.76 -9.58 19.49
C ILE A 266 9.49 -10.32 19.94
N PHE A 267 9.35 -11.58 19.59
CA PHE A 267 8.29 -12.44 20.11
C PHE A 267 8.71 -13.07 21.44
N LYS A 268 7.88 -12.88 22.47
CA LYS A 268 8.11 -13.43 23.81
C LYS A 268 6.86 -14.12 24.34
N GLY A 269 6.95 -15.42 24.65
CA GLY A 269 5.81 -16.19 25.16
C GLY A 269 5.19 -17.07 24.08
N HIS A 270 3.87 -16.98 23.91
CA HIS A 270 3.07 -17.80 22.99
C HIS A 270 2.47 -16.94 21.88
N VAL A 271 3.32 -16.41 21.00
CA VAL A 271 2.88 -15.62 19.84
C VAL A 271 2.64 -16.56 18.67
N ARG A 272 1.45 -16.53 18.08
CA ARG A 272 1.13 -17.25 16.85
C ARG A 272 0.74 -16.26 15.77
N TRP A 273 1.40 -16.33 14.63
CA TRP A 273 1.04 -15.53 13.46
C TRP A 273 0.70 -16.45 12.29
N TYR A 274 -0.47 -16.25 11.70
CA TYR A 274 -0.95 -16.97 10.52
C TYR A 274 -0.98 -15.99 9.36
N GLY A 275 0.01 -16.08 8.48
CA GLY A 275 0.15 -15.22 7.32
C GLY A 275 1.59 -14.81 7.07
N ILE A 276 1.80 -13.59 6.57
CA ILE A 276 3.10 -13.09 6.16
C ILE A 276 3.61 -12.12 7.20
N VAL A 277 4.87 -12.30 7.60
CA VAL A 277 5.61 -11.35 8.45
C VAL A 277 6.68 -10.72 7.58
N ILE A 278 6.62 -9.40 7.41
CA ILE A 278 7.56 -8.61 6.63
C ILE A 278 8.35 -7.75 7.60
N ILE A 279 9.67 -7.97 7.68
CA ILE A 279 10.56 -7.15 8.49
C ILE A 279 11.48 -6.37 7.56
N THR A 280 11.35 -5.05 7.58
CA THR A 280 12.09 -4.16 6.67
C THR A 280 12.61 -2.95 7.42
N GLY A 281 13.83 -2.53 7.13
CA GLY A 281 14.41 -1.32 7.71
C GLY A 281 15.52 -0.75 6.84
N ASP A 282 15.90 0.50 7.11
CA ASP A 282 16.93 1.21 6.34
C ASP A 282 18.32 0.56 6.46
N ALA A 283 18.61 -0.02 7.62
CA ALA A 283 19.91 -0.63 7.93
C ALA A 283 19.80 -2.12 8.30
N ASN A 284 18.83 -2.45 9.16
CA ASN A 284 18.69 -3.77 9.75
C ASN A 284 17.23 -4.23 9.68
N ALA A 285 17.05 -5.55 9.56
CA ALA A 285 15.78 -6.23 9.75
C ALA A 285 15.96 -7.32 10.81
N ASP A 286 15.53 -7.04 12.04
CA ASP A 286 15.85 -7.88 13.19
C ASP A 286 14.61 -8.61 13.73
N ILE A 287 14.69 -9.92 13.85
CA ILE A 287 13.65 -10.74 14.47
C ILE A 287 14.25 -11.64 15.56
N THR A 288 13.69 -11.54 16.77
CA THR A 288 14.03 -12.42 17.88
C THR A 288 12.79 -13.12 18.40
N SER A 289 12.71 -14.43 18.22
CA SER A 289 11.69 -15.26 18.86
C SER A 289 12.29 -15.95 20.08
N LYS A 290 11.64 -15.79 21.24
CA LYS A 290 12.02 -16.45 22.50
C LYS A 290 10.80 -16.92 23.28
N GLY A 291 10.48 -18.22 23.17
CA GLY A 291 9.47 -18.87 24.00
C GLY A 291 8.92 -20.15 23.40
N ASN A 292 7.62 -20.10 23.07
CA ASN A 292 6.90 -21.12 22.32
C ASN A 292 5.92 -20.45 21.32
N SER A 293 6.50 -19.60 20.47
CA SER A 293 5.87 -18.85 19.40
C SER A 293 5.95 -19.61 18.07
N SER A 294 5.03 -19.33 17.16
CA SER A 294 5.01 -19.98 15.85
C SER A 294 4.53 -19.02 14.76
N ILE A 295 5.17 -19.09 13.60
CA ILE A 295 4.71 -18.41 12.38
C ILE A 295 4.26 -19.50 11.41
N TYR A 296 3.07 -19.35 10.84
CA TYR A 296 2.52 -20.19 9.78
C TYR A 296 2.30 -19.30 8.57
N GLY A 297 3.12 -19.46 7.53
CA GLY A 297 3.05 -18.67 6.30
C GLY A 297 4.45 -18.37 5.80
N ALA A 298 4.88 -17.11 5.86
CA ALA A 298 6.23 -16.75 5.43
C ALA A 298 6.80 -15.59 6.25
N LEU A 299 8.10 -15.62 6.49
CA LEU A 299 8.87 -14.50 7.01
C LEU A 299 9.75 -13.94 5.89
N LEU A 300 9.55 -12.66 5.55
CA LEU A 300 10.32 -11.95 4.53
C LEU A 300 11.13 -10.85 5.19
N LEU A 301 12.44 -10.80 4.89
CA LEU A 301 13.37 -9.81 5.42
C LEU A 301 13.90 -8.95 4.27
N GLY A 302 13.76 -7.63 4.39
CA GLY A 302 14.21 -6.66 3.39
C GLY A 302 14.98 -5.50 4.02
N ALA A 303 16.28 -5.67 4.21
CA ALA A 303 17.20 -4.64 4.70
C ALA A 303 18.65 -4.99 4.27
N PRO A 304 19.61 -4.06 4.36
CA PRO A 304 21.00 -4.38 4.04
C PRO A 304 21.58 -5.51 4.90
N THR A 305 21.16 -5.57 6.17
CA THR A 305 21.52 -6.66 7.10
C THR A 305 20.27 -7.23 7.78
N ALA A 306 20.28 -8.54 8.07
CA ALA A 306 19.21 -9.17 8.84
C ALA A 306 19.76 -10.05 9.97
N THR A 307 19.13 -9.98 11.14
CA THR A 307 19.40 -10.88 12.25
C THR A 307 18.17 -11.69 12.59
N ILE A 308 18.28 -13.01 12.54
CA ILE A 308 17.24 -13.95 12.93
C ILE A 308 17.73 -14.72 14.15
N SER A 309 17.06 -14.55 15.29
CA SER A 309 17.36 -15.31 16.50
C SER A 309 16.13 -16.07 16.99
N ILE A 310 16.14 -17.39 16.84
CA ILE A 310 15.03 -18.27 17.23
C ILE A 310 15.48 -19.12 18.42
N LYS A 311 14.81 -18.99 19.57
CA LYS A 311 15.21 -19.63 20.83
C LYS A 311 14.06 -20.36 21.50
N GLY A 312 14.37 -21.45 22.20
CA GLY A 312 13.40 -22.19 22.98
C GLY A 312 12.72 -23.26 22.14
N ASN A 313 11.39 -23.23 22.03
CA ASN A 313 10.60 -24.17 21.22
C ASN A 313 9.90 -23.46 20.04
N ASP A 314 10.42 -22.31 19.62
CA ASP A 314 9.81 -21.50 18.58
C ASP A 314 9.96 -22.16 17.21
N THR A 315 8.92 -22.08 16.38
CA THR A 315 8.93 -22.77 15.09
C THR A 315 8.32 -21.93 13.98
N PHE A 316 9.02 -21.80 12.86
CA PHE A 316 8.50 -21.14 11.67
C PHE A 316 8.15 -22.18 10.62
N TYR A 317 6.91 -22.17 10.15
CA TYR A 317 6.36 -23.08 9.16
C TYR A 317 5.99 -22.31 7.90
N PHE A 318 6.36 -22.87 6.75
CA PHE A 318 5.73 -22.51 5.50
C PHE A 318 4.26 -22.96 5.52
N SER A 319 3.34 -22.07 5.12
CA SER A 319 1.91 -22.37 5.07
C SER A 319 1.26 -21.74 3.85
N SER A 320 1.02 -22.56 2.83
CA SER A 320 0.30 -22.15 1.62
C SER A 320 -1.13 -21.70 1.94
N GLU A 321 -1.80 -22.36 2.89
CA GLU A 321 -3.15 -22.00 3.35
C GLU A 321 -3.19 -20.58 3.96
N ALA A 322 -2.22 -20.25 4.83
CA ALA A 322 -2.14 -18.92 5.44
C ALA A 322 -1.80 -17.82 4.43
N ILE A 323 -1.01 -18.14 3.40
CA ILE A 323 -0.69 -17.22 2.30
C ILE A 323 -1.93 -17.02 1.40
N GLN A 324 -2.62 -18.09 1.02
CA GLN A 324 -3.86 -18.03 0.23
C GLN A 324 -4.99 -17.29 0.96
N MET A 325 -5.02 -17.36 2.30
CA MET A 325 -5.94 -16.55 3.12
C MET A 325 -5.71 -15.05 2.89
N ILE A 326 -4.45 -14.60 2.84
CA ILE A 326 -4.12 -13.20 2.54
C ILE A 326 -4.46 -12.90 1.08
N ASP A 327 -4.12 -13.78 0.14
CA ASP A 327 -4.45 -13.60 -1.29
C ASP A 327 -5.95 -13.40 -1.49
N SER A 328 -6.76 -14.23 -0.82
CA SER A 328 -8.21 -14.18 -0.87
C SER A 328 -8.74 -12.89 -0.25
N TYR A 329 -8.14 -12.41 0.84
CA TYR A 329 -8.52 -11.14 1.46
C TYR A 329 -8.21 -9.95 0.54
N VAL A 330 -6.98 -9.88 0.04
CA VAL A 330 -6.50 -8.85 -0.88
C VAL A 330 -7.39 -8.82 -2.12
N SER A 331 -7.66 -9.97 -2.74
CA SER A 331 -8.48 -10.07 -3.95
C SER A 331 -10.00 -9.83 -3.73
N SER A 332 -10.57 -10.25 -2.59
CA SER A 332 -12.03 -10.23 -2.39
C SER A 332 -12.59 -8.92 -1.85
N THR A 333 -11.82 -8.16 -1.07
CA THR A 333 -12.29 -6.87 -0.54
C THR A 333 -12.38 -5.83 -1.65
N GLY A 334 -11.65 -6.00 -2.76
CA GLY A 334 -11.41 -4.91 -3.69
C GLY A 334 -10.67 -3.74 -3.03
N GLU A 335 -10.19 -3.91 -1.79
CA GLU A 335 -9.48 -2.93 -0.97
C GLU A 335 -7.97 -3.24 -0.91
N SER A 336 -7.47 -3.91 -1.95
CA SER A 336 -6.03 -4.06 -2.12
C SER A 336 -5.37 -2.69 -2.28
N PRO A 337 -4.23 -2.43 -1.62
CA PRO A 337 -3.33 -1.40 -2.08
C PRO A 337 -3.05 -1.63 -3.54
N LYS A 338 -3.16 -0.56 -4.30
CA LYS A 338 -2.95 -0.55 -5.74
C LYS A 338 -1.82 0.40 -6.03
N SER A 339 -0.74 -0.08 -6.65
CA SER A 339 0.33 0.82 -7.09
C SER A 339 -0.07 1.48 -8.41
N VAL A 340 0.15 2.79 -8.53
CA VAL A 340 -0.07 3.53 -9.78
C VAL A 340 1.25 3.64 -10.52
N ASN A 341 1.39 2.90 -11.62
CA ASN A 341 2.67 2.81 -12.35
C ASN A 341 2.88 3.92 -13.37
N SER A 342 1.80 4.44 -13.98
CA SER A 342 1.92 5.53 -14.95
C SER A 342 0.62 6.32 -15.10
N LEU A 343 0.76 7.63 -15.29
CA LEU A 343 -0.33 8.59 -15.40
C LEU A 343 -0.43 9.11 -16.84
N LYS A 344 -1.61 9.01 -17.44
CA LYS A 344 -1.92 9.62 -18.73
C LYS A 344 -3.07 10.61 -18.57
N TRP A 345 -2.73 11.89 -18.67
CA TRP A 345 -3.70 12.99 -18.68
C TRP A 345 -4.30 13.14 -20.07
N TRP A 346 -5.61 13.39 -20.11
CA TRP A 346 -6.32 13.78 -21.33
C TRP A 346 -6.85 15.20 -21.13
N ASP A 347 -6.52 16.10 -22.05
CA ASP A 347 -7.08 17.46 -22.11
C ASP A 347 -8.48 17.45 -22.77
#